data_AF-A0A023FPU6-F1
#
_entry.id   AF-A0A023FPU6-F1
#
_cell.length_a   1.000
_cell.length_b   1.000
_cell.length_c   1.000
_cell.angle_alpha   90.00
_cell.angle_beta   90.00
_cell.angle_gamma   90.00
#
_symmetry.space_group_name_H-M   'P 1'
#
loop_
_entity.id
_entity.type
_entity.pdbx_description
1 polymer ?
#
loop_
_entity_poly.entity_id
_entity_poly.type
_entity_poly.pdbx_seq_one_letter_code
_entity_poly.pdbx_strand_id
1 'polypeptide(L)'
;RGAGFAFSVSFCSKPAVSAAFVGIEVMPGTNLAVVAFLSTWATLVASVPVENGDTKGDYTVCETDVCKQRAKLINESIDECVDPCEDFYSYACGGWIKRHNISESKSWTGTFNLLRDELRETLKSILENMTLVYEGQNITDKAAVAYNACMAVPELGDQPDVMRAIMNLSGLTHWPIASDSEEIFENCSEVLNKTTIFTVLSVHVSRDIKNLNSNIIGLDQIGFSPVGRNELIHPEKERSKKIIGAYKKLIQSALRFMKPNLSDDELRNISDTLVNFEGQLANLTDPPEERRDLLKIYHRTTIGELQK
;
A
#
# COMPACT_ATOMS: atom_id res chain seq x y z
N ARG A 1 -13.99 17.71 43.92
CA ARG A 1 -14.59 18.82 43.15
C ARG A 1 -14.00 18.72 41.75
N GLY A 2 -14.77 18.18 40.81
CA GLY A 2 -14.30 17.85 39.46
C GLY A 2 -14.13 19.10 38.60
N ALA A 3 -13.04 19.14 37.83
CA ALA A 3 -12.85 20.10 36.76
C ALA A 3 -13.22 19.39 35.45
N GLY A 4 -14.35 19.79 34.86
CA GLY A 4 -14.80 19.29 33.57
C GLY A 4 -14.01 19.95 32.43
N PHE A 5 -13.39 19.13 31.59
CA PHE A 5 -12.89 19.56 30.29
C PHE A 5 -14.08 19.77 29.35
N ALA A 6 -14.33 21.01 28.94
CA ALA A 6 -15.31 21.32 27.91
C ALA A 6 -14.69 21.00 26.54
N PHE A 7 -15.09 19.89 25.94
CA PHE A 7 -14.87 19.64 24.51
C PHE A 7 -15.78 20.58 23.71
N SER A 8 -15.18 21.52 22.99
CA SER A 8 -15.91 22.29 21.98
C SER A 8 -16.06 21.40 20.74
N VAL A 9 -17.18 20.70 20.66
CA VAL A 9 -17.60 19.99 19.44
C VAL A 9 -18.18 21.05 18.52
N SER A 10 -17.35 21.56 17.60
CA SER A 10 -17.83 22.38 16.49
C SER A 10 -18.62 21.46 15.54
N PHE A 11 -19.94 21.43 15.71
CA PHE A 11 -20.82 20.81 14.72
C PHE A 11 -20.76 21.66 13.45
N CYS A 12 -20.07 21.14 12.44
CA CYS A 12 -20.25 21.57 11.07
C CYS A 12 -21.72 21.38 10.73
N SER A 13 -22.44 22.50 10.68
CA SER A 13 -23.89 22.50 10.56
C SER A 13 -24.21 22.11 9.13
N LYS A 14 -24.79 20.91 8.94
CA LYS A 14 -25.61 20.69 7.74
C LYS A 14 -26.58 21.86 7.65
N PRO A 15 -26.76 22.53 6.51
CA PRO A 15 -27.69 23.65 6.42
C PRO A 15 -29.10 23.11 6.62
N ALA A 16 -29.56 23.09 7.87
CA ALA A 16 -30.93 22.86 8.27
C ALA A 16 -31.58 24.22 8.42
N VAL A 17 -32.54 24.51 7.55
CA VAL A 17 -33.39 25.70 7.59
C VAL A 17 -34.06 25.77 8.97
N SER A 18 -33.74 26.79 9.77
CA SER A 18 -34.51 27.10 10.97
C SER A 18 -34.49 28.60 11.26
N ALA A 19 -35.69 29.16 11.37
CA ALA A 19 -35.94 30.58 11.62
C ALA A 19 -35.68 30.92 13.09
N ALA A 20 -34.91 31.99 13.34
CA ALA A 20 -34.71 32.54 14.67
C ALA A 20 -35.67 33.72 14.92
N PHE A 21 -36.54 33.60 15.91
CA PHE A 21 -37.29 34.71 16.51
C PHE A 21 -36.41 35.39 17.56
N VAL A 22 -36.16 36.70 17.43
CA VAL A 22 -35.49 37.51 18.46
C VAL A 22 -36.51 38.48 19.05
N GLY A 23 -36.78 38.33 20.35
CA GLY A 23 -37.55 39.30 21.14
C GLY A 23 -36.67 40.46 21.58
N ILE A 24 -37.20 41.69 21.56
CA ILE A 24 -36.51 42.91 21.99
C ILE A 24 -37.23 43.46 23.24
N GLU A 25 -36.53 43.51 24.38
CA GLU A 25 -36.92 44.32 25.54
C GLU A 25 -36.41 45.76 25.36
N VAL A 26 -37.26 46.74 25.69
CA VAL A 26 -36.98 48.18 25.53
C VAL A 26 -36.78 48.83 26.91
N MET A 27 -35.63 49.46 27.14
CA MET A 27 -35.40 50.39 28.27
C MET A 27 -35.60 51.86 27.84
N PRO A 28 -36.04 52.75 28.75
CA PRO A 28 -36.66 54.03 28.39
C PRO A 28 -35.64 55.17 28.33
N GLY A 29 -35.70 55.94 27.25
CA GLY A 29 -35.04 57.25 27.17
C GLY A 29 -34.22 57.46 25.90
N THR A 30 -34.84 57.39 24.72
CA THR A 30 -34.19 57.83 23.47
C THR A 30 -35.15 58.64 22.60
N ASN A 31 -34.61 59.75 22.08
CA ASN A 31 -35.24 60.80 21.29
C ASN A 31 -36.04 60.27 20.08
N LEU A 32 -37.21 60.87 19.81
CA LEU A 32 -38.06 60.57 18.63
C LEU A 32 -37.32 60.65 17.29
N ALA A 33 -36.21 61.39 17.22
CA ALA A 33 -35.39 61.51 16.00
C ALA A 33 -34.56 60.25 15.68
N VAL A 34 -34.21 59.42 16.68
CA VAL A 34 -33.39 58.21 16.48
C VAL A 34 -34.26 57.04 15.97
N VAL A 35 -35.54 57.01 16.35
CA VAL A 35 -36.51 55.99 15.91
C VAL A 35 -36.86 56.15 14.42
N ALA A 36 -36.88 57.38 13.91
CA ALA A 36 -37.19 57.66 12.49
C ALA A 36 -36.01 57.37 11.54
N PHE A 37 -34.76 57.46 12.02
CA PHE A 37 -33.58 57.17 11.20
C PHE A 37 -33.26 55.66 11.13
N LEU A 38 -33.62 54.88 12.16
CA LEU A 38 -33.44 53.42 12.15
C LEU A 38 -34.56 52.69 11.39
N SER A 39 -35.75 53.27 11.23
CA SER A 39 -36.86 52.67 10.45
C SER A 39 -36.71 52.85 8.93
N THR A 40 -35.96 53.85 8.48
CA THR A 40 -35.68 54.10 7.05
C THR A 40 -34.48 53.31 6.53
N TRP A 41 -33.51 52.94 7.38
CA TRP A 41 -32.46 51.96 7.03
C TRP A 41 -32.95 50.51 7.11
N ALA A 42 -33.93 50.20 7.97
CA ALA A 42 -34.55 48.87 8.04
C ALA A 42 -35.43 48.55 6.82
N THR A 43 -35.86 49.55 6.05
CA THR A 43 -36.68 49.37 4.84
C THR A 43 -35.88 49.42 3.53
N LEU A 44 -34.60 49.79 3.55
CA LEU A 44 -33.72 49.76 2.37
C LEU A 44 -32.73 48.57 2.35
N VAL A 45 -32.65 47.78 3.42
CA VAL A 45 -31.88 46.50 3.46
C VAL A 45 -32.81 45.28 3.36
N ALA A 46 -34.13 45.46 3.40
CA ALA A 46 -35.12 44.40 3.26
C ALA A 46 -35.74 44.39 1.84
N SER A 47 -34.91 44.18 0.81
CA SER A 47 -35.31 43.63 -0.50
C SER A 47 -34.14 43.62 -1.48
N VAL A 48 -33.01 43.01 -1.07
CA VAL A 48 -32.32 42.18 -2.07
C VAL A 48 -33.24 40.97 -2.20
N PRO A 49 -33.91 40.73 -3.35
CA PRO A 49 -34.48 39.43 -3.58
C PRO A 49 -33.30 38.48 -3.49
N VAL A 50 -33.21 37.71 -2.40
CA VAL A 50 -32.64 36.39 -2.50
C VAL A 50 -33.50 35.77 -3.59
N GLU A 51 -32.97 35.72 -4.81
CA GLU A 51 -33.34 34.65 -5.71
C GLU A 51 -33.03 33.38 -4.93
N ASN A 52 -34.00 32.95 -4.10
CA ASN A 52 -34.39 31.57 -4.07
C ASN A 52 -34.95 31.33 -5.47
N GLY A 53 -34.04 31.29 -6.44
CA GLY A 53 -34.17 30.41 -7.57
C GLY A 53 -34.24 29.03 -6.93
N ASP A 54 -35.45 28.64 -6.54
CA ASP A 54 -35.91 27.29 -6.80
C ASP A 54 -35.96 27.12 -8.33
N THR A 55 -34.80 27.30 -8.98
CA THR A 55 -34.48 26.55 -10.18
C THR A 55 -34.20 25.15 -9.68
N LYS A 56 -35.25 24.44 -9.23
CA LYS A 56 -35.40 23.08 -9.67
C LYS A 56 -35.37 23.16 -11.18
N GLY A 57 -34.15 23.12 -11.72
CA GLY A 57 -33.98 22.77 -13.12
C GLY A 57 -34.81 21.53 -13.36
N ASP A 58 -35.40 21.41 -14.53
CA ASP A 58 -36.08 20.19 -14.94
C ASP A 58 -35.03 19.08 -15.12
N TYR A 59 -34.46 18.60 -14.02
CA TYR A 59 -33.47 17.55 -13.99
C TYR A 59 -34.18 16.25 -13.61
N THR A 60 -34.05 15.26 -14.48
CA THR A 60 -34.56 13.92 -14.21
C THR A 60 -33.70 13.27 -13.12
N VAL A 61 -34.28 13.06 -11.93
CA VAL A 61 -33.61 12.34 -10.84
C VAL A 61 -33.72 10.83 -11.08
N CYS A 62 -32.59 10.14 -11.02
CA CYS A 62 -32.58 8.68 -11.13
C CYS A 62 -33.03 8.03 -9.81
N GLU A 63 -34.16 7.34 -9.84
CA GLU A 63 -34.78 6.71 -8.67
C GLU A 63 -34.54 5.19 -8.56
N THR A 64 -33.76 4.62 -9.48
CA THR A 64 -33.42 3.19 -9.45
C THR A 64 -32.61 2.83 -8.20
N ASP A 65 -32.72 1.58 -7.75
CA ASP A 65 -31.98 1.11 -6.57
C ASP A 65 -30.46 1.28 -6.71
N VAL A 66 -29.94 1.07 -7.92
CA VAL A 66 -28.52 1.28 -8.24
C VAL A 66 -28.13 2.75 -8.03
N CYS A 67 -28.93 3.70 -8.52
CA CYS A 67 -28.68 5.12 -8.33
C CYS A 67 -28.72 5.52 -6.84
N LYS A 68 -29.68 5.00 -6.08
CA LYS A 68 -29.78 5.23 -4.63
C LYS A 68 -28.57 4.70 -3.86
N GLN A 69 -28.13 3.48 -4.19
CA GLN A 69 -26.94 2.89 -3.57
C GLN A 69 -25.67 3.69 -3.89
N ARG A 70 -25.49 4.12 -5.14
CA ARG A 70 -24.34 4.94 -5.55
C ARG A 70 -24.36 6.33 -4.93
N ALA A 71 -25.52 6.99 -4.90
CA ALA A 71 -25.69 8.28 -4.25
C ALA A 71 -25.36 8.19 -2.75
N LYS A 72 -25.81 7.12 -2.07
CA LYS A 72 -25.45 6.87 -0.67
C LYS A 72 -23.94 6.74 -0.47
N LEU A 73 -23.26 5.94 -1.30
CA LEU A 73 -21.80 5.77 -1.22
C LEU A 73 -21.05 7.10 -1.42
N ILE A 74 -21.46 7.90 -2.40
CA ILE A 74 -20.87 9.22 -2.67
C ILE A 74 -21.09 10.14 -1.47
N ASN A 75 -22.33 10.26 -1.01
CA ASN A 75 -22.71 11.13 0.10
C ASN A 75 -22.03 10.75 1.41
N GLU A 76 -21.82 9.45 1.65
CA GLU A 76 -21.02 9.00 2.76
C GLU A 76 -19.57 9.45 2.59
N SER A 77 -18.98 9.30 1.40
CA SER A 77 -17.55 9.58 1.17
C SER A 77 -17.18 11.07 1.30
N ILE A 78 -18.11 11.96 0.99
CA ILE A 78 -17.92 13.42 1.03
C ILE A 78 -17.84 13.96 2.46
N ASP A 79 -16.97 14.95 2.67
CA ASP A 79 -16.89 15.82 3.83
C ASP A 79 -17.29 17.25 3.45
N GLU A 80 -18.57 17.60 3.64
CA GLU A 80 -19.13 18.91 3.27
C GLU A 80 -18.52 20.10 4.03
N CYS A 81 -17.70 19.82 5.05
CA CYS A 81 -17.02 20.83 5.86
C CYS A 81 -15.74 21.38 5.21
N VAL A 82 -15.31 20.79 4.09
CA VAL A 82 -14.12 21.20 3.34
C VAL A 82 -14.58 21.87 2.04
N ASP A 83 -13.98 23.01 1.70
CA ASP A 83 -14.25 23.65 0.40
C ASP A 83 -13.64 22.80 -0.73
N PRO A 84 -14.43 22.31 -1.70
CA PRO A 84 -13.91 21.54 -2.84
C PRO A 84 -12.94 22.32 -3.72
N CYS A 85 -12.98 23.66 -3.72
CA CYS A 85 -12.06 24.51 -4.48
C CYS A 85 -10.67 24.61 -3.84
N GLU A 86 -10.58 24.38 -2.52
CA GLU A 86 -9.34 24.47 -1.75
C GLU A 86 -8.68 23.08 -1.59
N ASP A 87 -9.45 22.06 -1.21
CA ASP A 87 -8.97 20.69 -1.09
C ASP A 87 -10.06 19.69 -1.52
N PHE A 88 -10.09 19.43 -2.83
CA PHE A 88 -11.03 18.49 -3.42
C PHE A 88 -10.86 17.05 -2.89
N TYR A 89 -9.66 16.65 -2.47
CA TYR A 89 -9.42 15.30 -1.96
C TYR A 89 -10.07 15.14 -0.57
N SER A 90 -9.84 16.09 0.34
CA SER A 90 -10.45 16.06 1.66
C SER A 90 -11.97 16.25 1.56
N TYR A 91 -12.47 17.08 0.64
CA TYR A 91 -13.90 17.18 0.37
C TYR A 91 -14.47 15.85 -0.15
N ALA A 92 -13.89 15.23 -1.19
CA ALA A 92 -14.47 14.06 -1.82
C ALA A 92 -14.28 12.76 -1.02
N CYS A 93 -13.21 12.65 -0.22
CA CYS A 93 -12.82 11.42 0.48
C CYS A 93 -12.79 11.56 2.01
N GLY A 94 -12.90 12.75 2.57
CA GLY A 94 -12.75 12.99 4.01
C GLY A 94 -13.78 12.22 4.85
N GLY A 95 -15.02 12.12 4.38
CA GLY A 95 -16.05 11.30 5.00
C GLY A 95 -15.69 9.81 4.97
N TRP A 96 -15.12 9.32 3.86
CA TRP A 96 -14.65 7.94 3.74
C TRP A 96 -13.50 7.65 4.71
N ILE A 97 -12.49 8.52 4.76
CA ILE A 97 -11.30 8.38 5.63
C ILE A 97 -11.72 8.30 7.10
N LYS A 98 -12.66 9.14 7.55
CA LYS A 98 -13.17 9.13 8.93
C LYS A 98 -13.83 7.80 9.33
N ARG A 99 -14.35 7.02 8.38
CA ARG A 99 -15.06 5.76 8.64
C ARG A 99 -14.24 4.51 8.35
N HIS A 100 -13.14 4.62 7.62
CA HIS A 100 -12.34 3.48 7.18
C HIS A 100 -10.93 3.56 7.77
N ASN A 101 -10.82 3.20 9.06
CA ASN A 101 -9.54 3.10 9.73
C ASN A 101 -8.71 1.94 9.18
N ILE A 102 -7.41 2.14 9.11
CA ILE A 102 -6.45 1.09 8.72
C ILE A 102 -6.37 0.09 9.88
N SER A 103 -6.72 -1.18 9.63
CA SER A 103 -6.56 -2.25 10.61
C SER A 103 -5.08 -2.55 10.89
N GLU A 104 -4.75 -3.09 12.07
CA GLU A 104 -3.36 -3.40 12.45
C GLU A 104 -2.67 -4.35 11.46
N SER A 105 -3.43 -5.21 10.78
CA SER A 105 -2.95 -6.14 9.76
C SER A 105 -2.60 -5.49 8.41
N LYS A 106 -2.84 -4.19 8.24
CA LYS A 106 -2.68 -3.47 6.98
C LYS A 106 -1.81 -2.24 7.16
N SER A 107 -0.96 -1.96 6.17
CA SER A 107 -0.15 -0.73 6.16
C SER A 107 -0.89 0.45 5.52
N TRP A 108 -1.95 0.20 4.75
CA TRP A 108 -2.79 1.20 4.10
C TRP A 108 -4.15 0.60 3.73
N THR A 109 -5.15 1.45 3.50
CA THR A 109 -6.49 1.03 3.08
C THR A 109 -7.05 2.00 2.04
N GLY A 110 -7.94 1.50 1.18
CA GLY A 110 -8.53 2.22 0.06
C GLY A 110 -9.60 1.36 -0.62
N THR A 111 -10.35 1.94 -1.56
CA THR A 111 -11.43 1.23 -2.27
C THR A 111 -10.93 -0.03 -2.99
N PHE A 112 -9.74 0.01 -3.60
CA PHE A 112 -9.16 -1.18 -4.23
C PHE A 112 -8.82 -2.28 -3.23
N ASN A 113 -8.45 -1.95 -1.98
CA ASN A 113 -8.21 -2.94 -0.94
C ASN A 113 -9.52 -3.59 -0.51
N LEU A 114 -10.59 -2.80 -0.32
CA LEU A 114 -11.91 -3.33 0.02
C LEU A 114 -12.39 -4.32 -1.04
N LEU A 115 -12.27 -3.97 -2.33
CA LEU A 115 -12.62 -4.87 -3.44
C LEU A 115 -11.75 -6.13 -3.45
N ARG A 116 -10.44 -6.00 -3.17
CA ARG A 116 -9.54 -7.16 -3.06
C ARG A 116 -9.89 -8.06 -1.89
N ASP A 117 -10.35 -7.50 -0.77
CA ASP A 117 -10.75 -8.28 0.39
C ASP A 117 -12.06 -9.03 0.12
N GLU A 118 -13.05 -8.37 -0.47
CA GLU A 118 -14.30 -9.03 -0.91
C GLU A 118 -14.03 -10.15 -1.93
N LEU A 119 -13.13 -9.90 -2.89
CA LEU A 119 -12.69 -10.92 -3.84
C LEU A 119 -11.99 -12.08 -3.13
N ARG A 120 -11.13 -11.82 -2.14
CA ARG A 120 -10.45 -12.86 -1.36
C ARG A 120 -11.44 -13.70 -0.57
N GLU A 121 -12.45 -13.11 0.06
CA GLU A 121 -13.49 -13.85 0.78
C GLU A 121 -14.32 -14.72 -0.18
N THR A 122 -14.61 -14.22 -1.38
CA THR A 122 -15.29 -15.00 -2.42
C THR A 122 -14.42 -16.20 -2.87
N LEU A 123 -13.14 -15.95 -3.18
CA LEU A 123 -12.21 -17.00 -3.57
C LEU A 123 -12.00 -18.03 -2.46
N LYS A 124 -11.87 -17.58 -1.22
CA LYS A 124 -11.80 -18.42 -0.03
C LYS A 124 -13.02 -19.34 0.07
N SER A 125 -14.23 -18.78 -0.03
CA SER A 125 -15.47 -19.57 0.01
C SER A 125 -15.55 -20.61 -1.10
N ILE A 126 -15.09 -20.27 -2.32
CA ILE A 126 -15.03 -21.23 -3.42
C ILE A 126 -14.05 -22.37 -3.10
N LEU A 127 -12.83 -22.05 -2.67
CA LEU A 127 -11.76 -23.01 -2.43
C LEU A 127 -12.02 -23.91 -1.21
N GLU A 128 -12.67 -23.39 -0.16
CA GLU A 128 -13.05 -24.15 1.03
C GLU A 128 -14.20 -25.13 0.76
N ASN A 129 -15.07 -24.82 -0.21
CA ASN A 129 -16.19 -25.68 -0.58
C ASN A 129 -15.85 -26.69 -1.70
N MET A 130 -14.61 -26.67 -2.23
CA MET A 130 -14.18 -27.63 -3.25
C MET A 130 -13.87 -28.99 -2.64
N THR A 131 -14.23 -30.05 -3.36
CA THR A 131 -13.85 -31.42 -3.01
C THR A 131 -12.38 -31.66 -3.29
N LEU A 132 -11.64 -32.18 -2.31
CA LEU A 132 -10.24 -32.52 -2.49
C LEU A 132 -10.08 -33.82 -3.29
N VAL A 133 -9.49 -33.70 -4.47
CA VAL A 133 -9.14 -34.81 -5.35
C VAL A 133 -7.61 -34.85 -5.46
N TYR A 134 -7.01 -35.99 -5.14
CA TYR A 134 -5.54 -36.18 -5.15
C TYR A 134 -5.03 -36.96 -6.35
N GLU A 135 -5.88 -37.75 -7.00
CA GLU A 135 -5.54 -38.55 -8.19
C GLU A 135 -6.27 -38.04 -9.42
N GLY A 136 -5.64 -38.07 -10.59
CA GLY A 136 -6.27 -37.63 -11.85
C GLY A 136 -6.62 -36.14 -11.89
N GLN A 137 -5.90 -35.31 -11.12
CA GLN A 137 -6.22 -33.91 -10.89
C GLN A 137 -6.29 -33.07 -12.16
N ASN A 138 -7.36 -32.28 -12.28
CA ASN A 138 -7.42 -31.13 -13.19
C ASN A 138 -6.83 -29.86 -12.52
N ILE A 139 -6.90 -28.72 -13.20
CA ILE A 139 -6.34 -27.46 -12.69
C ILE A 139 -7.06 -26.94 -11.42
N THR A 140 -8.38 -27.12 -11.32
CA THR A 140 -9.15 -26.66 -10.15
C THR A 140 -8.89 -27.55 -8.95
N ASP A 141 -8.71 -28.86 -9.14
CA ASP A 141 -8.37 -29.80 -8.06
C ASP A 141 -7.01 -29.44 -7.45
N LYS A 142 -6.02 -29.13 -8.31
CA LYS A 142 -4.69 -28.66 -7.87
C LYS A 142 -4.77 -27.37 -7.06
N ALA A 143 -5.61 -26.42 -7.49
CA ALA A 143 -5.80 -25.17 -6.75
C ALA A 143 -6.41 -25.41 -5.36
N ALA A 144 -7.41 -26.30 -5.26
CA ALA A 144 -8.03 -26.66 -3.99
C ALA A 144 -7.03 -27.36 -3.04
N VAL A 145 -6.25 -28.31 -3.56
CA VAL A 145 -5.20 -29.01 -2.78
C VAL A 145 -4.12 -28.02 -2.31
N ALA A 146 -3.64 -27.15 -3.18
CA ALA A 146 -2.63 -26.14 -2.81
C ALA A 146 -3.15 -25.16 -1.75
N TYR A 147 -4.41 -24.70 -1.88
CA TYR A 147 -5.03 -23.85 -0.88
C TYR A 147 -5.11 -24.53 0.50
N ASN A 148 -5.62 -25.76 0.54
CA ASN A 148 -5.75 -26.51 1.80
C ASN A 148 -4.39 -26.80 2.44
N ALA A 149 -3.36 -27.12 1.65
CA ALA A 149 -2.00 -27.29 2.15
C ALA A 149 -1.45 -25.99 2.76
N CYS A 150 -1.73 -24.83 2.15
CA CYS A 150 -1.32 -23.52 2.68
C CYS A 150 -2.06 -23.16 3.99
N MET A 151 -3.34 -23.49 4.09
CA MET A 151 -4.15 -23.14 5.26
C MET A 151 -3.84 -23.99 6.50
N ALA A 152 -3.24 -25.17 6.35
CA ALA A 152 -2.79 -26.01 7.46
C ALA A 152 -1.53 -25.50 8.18
N VAL A 153 -0.80 -24.54 7.59
CA VAL A 153 0.50 -24.06 8.11
C VAL A 153 0.47 -23.55 9.56
N PRO A 154 -0.52 -22.75 10.01
CA PRO A 154 -0.56 -22.25 11.39
C PRO A 154 -0.66 -23.34 12.47
N GLU A 155 -1.08 -24.55 12.11
CA GLU A 155 -1.20 -25.69 13.02
C GLU A 155 0.09 -26.53 13.09
N LEU A 156 1.04 -26.25 12.21
CA LEU A 156 2.33 -26.94 12.15
C LEU A 156 3.37 -26.16 12.96
N GLY A 157 4.18 -26.89 13.73
CA GLY A 157 5.38 -26.31 14.34
C GLY A 157 6.42 -25.93 13.29
N ASP A 158 7.46 -25.22 13.73
CA ASP A 158 8.62 -24.93 12.90
C ASP A 158 9.25 -26.22 12.36
N GLN A 159 9.39 -26.34 11.04
CA GLN A 159 9.96 -27.51 10.34
C GLN A 159 11.21 -27.15 9.52
N PRO A 160 12.38 -26.95 10.17
CA PRO A 160 13.63 -26.62 9.48
C PRO A 160 14.09 -27.72 8.51
N ASP A 161 13.74 -28.97 8.77
CA ASP A 161 14.01 -30.12 7.91
C ASP A 161 13.23 -30.05 6.59
N VAL A 162 11.96 -29.65 6.64
CA VAL A 162 11.15 -29.41 5.43
C VAL A 162 11.71 -28.23 4.63
N MET A 163 12.08 -27.14 5.30
CA MET A 163 12.75 -26.01 4.64
C MET A 163 14.05 -26.47 3.93
N ARG A 164 14.90 -27.26 4.60
CA ARG A 164 16.12 -27.82 3.99
C ARG A 164 15.81 -28.74 2.81
N ALA A 165 14.76 -29.56 2.89
CA ALA A 165 14.34 -30.39 1.78
C ALA A 165 13.91 -29.55 0.56
N ILE A 166 13.15 -28.47 0.78
CA ILE A 166 12.75 -27.53 -0.27
C ILE A 166 13.97 -26.82 -0.88
N MET A 167 14.91 -26.38 -0.05
CA MET A 167 16.16 -25.78 -0.53
C MET A 167 16.95 -26.78 -1.39
N ASN A 168 17.10 -28.03 -0.95
CA ASN A 168 17.75 -29.09 -1.72
C ASN A 168 17.05 -29.34 -3.07
N LEU A 169 15.72 -29.39 -3.09
CA LEU A 169 14.94 -29.53 -4.33
C LEU A 169 15.13 -28.34 -5.28
N SER A 170 15.38 -27.16 -4.72
CA SER A 170 15.66 -25.93 -5.46
C SER A 170 17.13 -25.78 -5.82
N GLY A 171 17.95 -26.83 -5.67
CA GLY A 171 19.39 -26.82 -5.95
C GLY A 171 20.24 -26.00 -4.98
N LEU A 172 19.63 -25.42 -3.93
CA LEU A 172 20.31 -24.82 -2.79
C LEU A 172 20.62 -25.91 -1.76
N THR A 173 21.50 -26.83 -2.10
CA THR A 173 21.87 -27.95 -1.22
C THR A 173 22.54 -27.50 0.07
N HIS A 174 23.11 -26.30 0.05
CA HIS A 174 23.75 -25.67 1.19
C HIS A 174 23.66 -24.15 1.06
N TRP A 175 23.63 -23.48 2.21
CA TRP A 175 23.90 -22.05 2.30
C TRP A 175 25.32 -21.92 2.86
N PRO A 176 26.28 -21.29 2.17
CA PRO A 176 27.69 -21.23 2.61
C PRO A 176 27.94 -20.78 4.05
N ILE A 177 27.02 -20.00 4.62
CA ILE A 177 27.09 -19.47 5.98
C ILE A 177 26.46 -20.43 7.00
N ALA A 178 25.43 -21.18 6.60
CA ALA A 178 24.67 -22.06 7.48
C ALA A 178 25.05 -23.55 7.34
N SER A 179 25.81 -23.91 6.30
CA SER A 179 26.23 -25.29 6.02
C SER A 179 27.55 -25.61 6.72
N ASP A 180 27.72 -26.87 7.08
CA ASP A 180 29.03 -27.42 7.50
C ASP A 180 29.80 -28.01 6.30
N SER A 181 29.25 -27.90 5.09
CA SER A 181 29.91 -28.27 3.83
C SER A 181 30.88 -27.18 3.36
N GLU A 182 32.05 -27.61 2.89
CA GLU A 182 33.05 -26.74 2.23
C GLU A 182 32.70 -26.44 0.76
N GLU A 183 31.62 -27.03 0.23
CA GLU A 183 31.16 -26.72 -1.12
C GLU A 183 30.61 -25.29 -1.19
N ILE A 184 31.31 -24.42 -1.91
CA ILE A 184 30.91 -23.05 -2.20
C ILE A 184 30.64 -22.97 -3.69
N PHE A 185 29.59 -22.26 -4.10
CA PHE A 185 29.37 -21.95 -5.51
C PHE A 185 30.56 -21.15 -6.05
N GLU A 186 31.18 -21.62 -7.13
CA GLU A 186 32.37 -21.01 -7.74
C GLU A 186 32.08 -19.61 -8.26
N ASN A 187 30.90 -19.38 -8.82
CA ASN A 187 30.49 -18.10 -9.38
C ASN A 187 28.96 -17.95 -9.49
N CYS A 188 28.52 -16.74 -9.85
CA CYS A 188 27.10 -16.41 -10.00
C CYS A 188 26.38 -17.23 -11.08
N SER A 189 27.08 -17.67 -12.14
CA SER A 189 26.49 -18.50 -13.18
C SER A 189 26.18 -19.90 -12.66
N GLU A 190 27.02 -20.44 -11.78
CA GLU A 190 26.74 -21.72 -11.11
C GLU A 190 25.52 -21.60 -10.18
N VAL A 191 25.43 -20.51 -9.41
CA VAL A 191 24.25 -20.23 -8.58
C VAL A 191 23.00 -20.19 -9.46
N LEU A 192 23.03 -19.44 -10.55
CA LEU A 192 21.89 -19.34 -11.46
C LEU A 192 21.50 -20.70 -12.06
N ASN A 193 22.47 -21.48 -12.52
CA ASN A 193 22.23 -22.77 -13.16
C ASN A 193 21.67 -23.81 -12.18
N LYS A 194 22.17 -23.83 -10.94
CA LYS A 194 21.72 -24.79 -9.93
C LYS A 194 20.41 -24.37 -9.26
N THR A 195 20.22 -23.07 -9.00
CA THR A 195 19.18 -22.58 -8.09
C THR A 195 18.10 -21.74 -8.75
N THR A 196 18.33 -21.29 -9.98
CA THR A 196 17.53 -20.26 -10.68
C THR A 196 17.50 -18.88 -9.99
N ILE A 197 18.29 -18.68 -8.93
CA ILE A 197 18.37 -17.41 -8.22
C ILE A 197 19.30 -16.44 -8.95
N PHE A 198 18.78 -15.23 -9.17
CA PHE A 198 19.55 -14.10 -9.67
C PHE A 198 20.31 -13.44 -8.52
N THR A 199 21.65 -13.39 -8.61
CA THR A 199 22.50 -12.86 -7.53
C THR A 199 22.81 -11.38 -7.71
N VAL A 200 23.48 -11.01 -8.81
CA VAL A 200 24.00 -9.65 -9.06
C VAL A 200 23.28 -8.97 -10.22
N LEU A 201 22.82 -9.76 -11.19
CA LEU A 201 22.06 -9.30 -12.34
C LEU A 201 20.77 -10.12 -12.45
N SER A 202 19.67 -9.43 -12.74
CA SER A 202 18.43 -10.08 -13.15
C SER A 202 18.56 -10.53 -14.60
N VAL A 203 18.20 -11.78 -14.88
CA VAL A 203 18.12 -12.31 -16.24
C VAL A 203 16.68 -12.71 -16.52
N HIS A 204 16.11 -12.23 -17.62
CA HIS A 204 14.75 -12.58 -17.99
C HIS A 204 14.63 -12.73 -19.50
N VAL A 205 13.62 -13.48 -19.93
CA VAL A 205 13.25 -13.57 -21.35
C VAL A 205 11.96 -12.80 -21.53
N SER A 206 12.02 -11.71 -22.30
CA SER A 206 10.88 -10.85 -22.56
C SER A 206 10.76 -10.52 -24.04
N ARG A 207 9.62 -9.96 -24.43
CA ARG A 207 9.37 -9.53 -25.81
C ARG A 207 10.32 -8.37 -26.15
N ASP A 208 10.96 -8.42 -27.31
CA ASP A 208 11.83 -7.33 -27.75
C ASP A 208 10.99 -6.08 -28.06
N ILE A 209 11.24 -4.99 -27.35
CA ILE A 209 10.50 -3.73 -27.52
C ILE A 209 10.70 -3.09 -28.90
N LYS A 210 11.79 -3.43 -29.61
CA LYS A 210 12.02 -2.99 -30.99
C LYS A 210 11.58 -4.03 -32.02
N ASN A 211 11.39 -5.29 -31.63
CA ASN A 211 10.87 -6.34 -32.50
C ASN A 211 9.85 -7.23 -31.76
N LEU A 212 8.58 -6.81 -31.86
CA LEU A 212 7.47 -7.45 -31.18
C LEU A 212 7.19 -8.90 -31.63
N ASN A 213 7.83 -9.42 -32.68
CA ASN A 213 7.65 -10.82 -33.10
C ASN A 213 8.68 -11.78 -32.50
N SER A 214 9.62 -11.27 -31.72
CA SER A 214 10.68 -12.07 -31.09
C SER A 214 10.79 -11.80 -29.59
N ASN A 215 11.28 -12.81 -28.88
CA ASN A 215 11.76 -12.64 -27.52
C ASN A 215 13.27 -12.41 -27.52
N ILE A 216 13.76 -11.72 -26.49
CA ILE A 216 15.17 -11.43 -26.27
C ILE A 216 15.52 -11.74 -24.82
N ILE A 217 16.78 -12.10 -24.57
CA ILE A 217 17.33 -12.20 -23.21
C ILE A 217 17.63 -10.77 -22.74
N GLY A 218 16.98 -10.35 -21.67
CA GLY A 218 17.24 -9.11 -20.95
C GLY A 218 18.16 -9.36 -19.76
N LEU A 219 19.18 -8.52 -19.62
CA LEU A 219 19.99 -8.41 -18.42
C LEU A 219 19.71 -7.06 -17.78
N ASP A 220 19.50 -7.05 -16.48
CA ASP A 220 19.16 -5.83 -15.75
C ASP A 220 19.74 -5.83 -14.34
N GLN A 221 19.76 -4.65 -13.71
CA GLN A 221 20.10 -4.51 -12.30
C GLN A 221 19.08 -5.25 -11.41
N ILE A 222 19.53 -5.75 -10.26
CA ILE A 222 18.64 -6.34 -9.25
C ILE A 222 17.84 -5.27 -8.51
N GLY A 223 16.71 -5.69 -7.93
CA GLY A 223 15.94 -4.89 -6.99
C GLY A 223 16.32 -5.19 -5.54
N PHE A 224 16.17 -4.22 -4.65
CA PHE A 224 16.54 -4.33 -3.23
C PHE A 224 15.31 -4.44 -2.31
N SER A 225 14.34 -5.29 -2.64
CA SER A 225 13.18 -5.54 -1.77
C SER A 225 13.59 -6.49 -0.62
N PRO A 226 13.24 -6.24 0.65
CA PRO A 226 12.20 -5.31 1.13
C PRO A 226 12.70 -3.92 1.58
N VAL A 227 14.01 -3.66 1.60
CA VAL A 227 14.59 -2.44 2.22
C VAL A 227 14.42 -1.20 1.33
N GLY A 228 14.65 -1.37 0.02
CA GLY A 228 14.72 -0.29 -0.95
C GLY A 228 16.15 0.17 -1.21
N ARG A 229 16.43 0.55 -2.47
CA ARG A 229 17.74 1.08 -2.89
C ARG A 229 18.13 2.31 -2.06
N ASN A 230 17.21 3.27 -1.93
CA ASN A 230 17.47 4.56 -1.29
C ASN A 230 17.81 4.42 0.18
N GLU A 231 17.18 3.49 0.88
CA GLU A 231 17.45 3.17 2.27
C GLU A 231 18.86 2.59 2.43
N LEU A 232 19.28 1.69 1.53
CA LEU A 232 20.60 1.06 1.54
C LEU A 232 21.74 2.02 1.22
N ILE A 233 21.56 2.96 0.27
CA ILE A 233 22.60 3.93 -0.09
C ILE A 233 22.67 5.15 0.84
N HIS A 234 21.63 5.35 1.65
CA HIS A 234 21.55 6.42 2.65
C HIS A 234 21.29 5.87 4.05
N PRO A 235 22.20 5.02 4.59
CA PRO A 235 22.00 4.36 5.88
C PRO A 235 22.03 5.34 7.07
N GLU A 236 22.55 6.55 6.88
CA GLU A 236 22.63 7.61 7.89
C GLU A 236 21.28 8.23 8.23
N LYS A 237 20.30 8.16 7.32
CA LYS A 237 18.97 8.75 7.52
C LYS A 237 18.20 8.00 8.60
N GLU A 238 17.48 8.74 9.44
CA GLU A 238 16.75 8.18 10.58
C GLU A 238 15.73 7.10 10.18
N ARG A 239 15.02 7.31 9.07
CA ARG A 239 14.12 6.30 8.51
C ARG A 239 14.87 5.05 8.07
N SER A 240 15.98 5.21 7.34
CA SER A 240 16.81 4.10 6.86
C SER A 240 17.36 3.27 8.01
N LYS A 241 17.86 3.91 9.08
CA LYS A 241 18.35 3.21 10.29
C LYS A 241 17.33 2.24 10.87
N LYS A 242 16.05 2.66 10.95
CA LYS A 242 14.96 1.82 11.46
C LYS A 242 14.68 0.63 10.56
N ILE A 243 14.61 0.85 9.24
CA ILE A 243 14.33 -0.19 8.25
C ILE A 243 15.49 -1.19 8.17
N ILE A 244 16.72 -0.70 8.03
CA ILE A 244 17.94 -1.52 8.02
C ILE A 244 18.07 -2.31 9.33
N GLY A 245 17.79 -1.68 10.47
CA GLY A 245 17.81 -2.37 11.77
C GLY A 245 16.82 -3.53 11.84
N ALA A 246 15.60 -3.35 11.31
CA ALA A 246 14.61 -4.43 11.21
C ALA A 246 15.04 -5.52 10.21
N TYR A 247 15.65 -5.15 9.10
CA TYR A 247 16.13 -6.09 8.10
C TYR A 247 17.29 -6.95 8.62
N LYS A 248 18.25 -6.35 9.35
CA LYS A 248 19.31 -7.10 10.05
C LYS A 248 18.72 -8.12 11.03
N LYS A 249 17.68 -7.74 11.79
CA LYS A 249 16.98 -8.68 12.68
C LYS A 249 16.32 -9.82 11.91
N LEU A 250 15.72 -9.55 10.75
CA LEU A 250 15.14 -10.59 9.89
C LEU A 250 16.21 -11.58 9.41
N ILE A 251 17.36 -11.08 8.94
CA ILE A 251 18.51 -11.92 8.55
C ILE A 251 18.96 -12.78 9.73
N GLN A 252 19.13 -12.19 10.91
CA GLN A 252 19.56 -12.91 12.12
C GLN A 252 18.55 -13.99 12.52
N SER A 253 17.24 -13.72 12.44
CA SER A 253 16.20 -14.72 12.71
C SER A 253 16.23 -15.87 11.71
N ALA A 254 16.39 -15.58 10.41
CA ALA A 254 16.52 -16.61 9.38
C ALA A 254 17.77 -17.48 9.58
N LEU A 255 18.91 -16.85 9.93
CA LEU A 255 20.15 -17.57 10.22
C LEU A 255 20.02 -18.46 11.45
N ARG A 256 19.39 -17.98 12.55
CA ARG A 256 19.12 -18.80 13.73
C ARG A 256 18.20 -19.97 13.42
N PHE A 257 17.17 -19.76 12.60
CA PHE A 257 16.26 -20.81 12.17
C PHE A 257 17.00 -21.91 11.40
N MET A 258 17.92 -21.53 10.50
CA MET A 258 18.67 -22.47 9.67
C MET A 258 19.85 -23.13 10.40
N LYS A 259 20.57 -22.38 11.24
CA LYS A 259 21.72 -22.83 12.04
C LYS A 259 21.59 -22.33 13.49
N PRO A 260 20.89 -23.09 14.36
CA PRO A 260 20.59 -22.67 15.74
C PRO A 260 21.82 -22.43 16.63
N ASN A 261 22.98 -22.97 16.26
CA ASN A 261 24.20 -22.92 17.07
C ASN A 261 25.08 -21.68 16.83
N LEU A 262 24.66 -20.75 15.97
CA LEU A 262 25.40 -19.50 15.74
C LEU A 262 25.32 -18.57 16.97
N SER A 263 26.46 -18.00 17.35
CA SER A 263 26.52 -17.00 18.41
C SER A 263 25.93 -15.66 17.97
N ASP A 264 25.51 -14.84 18.94
CA ASP A 264 24.95 -13.51 18.68
C ASP A 264 25.92 -12.57 17.96
N ASP A 265 27.22 -12.71 18.24
CA ASP A 265 28.27 -11.92 17.58
C ASP A 265 28.48 -12.36 16.12
N GLU A 266 28.44 -13.66 15.83
CA GLU A 266 28.48 -14.18 14.45
C GLU A 266 27.26 -13.70 13.65
N LEU A 267 26.06 -13.81 14.23
CA LEU A 267 24.82 -13.35 13.61
C LEU A 267 24.88 -11.85 13.29
N ARG A 268 25.38 -11.03 14.23
CA ARG A 268 25.56 -9.59 14.00
C ARG A 268 26.54 -9.35 12.86
N ASN A 269 27.73 -9.96 12.91
CA ASN A 269 28.78 -9.80 11.91
C ASN A 269 28.32 -10.19 10.50
N ILE A 270 27.64 -11.34 10.37
CA ILE A 270 27.08 -11.80 9.09
C ILE A 270 26.03 -10.81 8.59
N SER A 271 25.08 -10.41 9.44
CA SER A 271 24.02 -9.49 9.04
C SER A 271 24.55 -8.11 8.63
N ASP A 272 25.60 -7.62 9.29
CA ASP A 272 26.26 -6.37 8.95
C ASP A 272 27.01 -6.48 7.61
N THR A 273 27.70 -7.59 7.40
CA THR A 273 28.44 -7.86 6.15
C THR A 273 27.51 -7.94 4.95
N LEU A 274 26.39 -8.68 5.07
CA LEU A 274 25.40 -8.83 4.00
C LEU A 274 24.77 -7.48 3.63
N VAL A 275 24.30 -6.73 4.62
CA VAL A 275 23.69 -5.41 4.36
C VAL A 275 24.69 -4.42 3.77
N ASN A 276 25.95 -4.46 4.21
CA ASN A 276 26.99 -3.61 3.63
C ASN A 276 27.28 -3.97 2.17
N PHE A 277 27.33 -5.26 1.84
CA PHE A 277 27.49 -5.72 0.47
C PHE A 277 26.31 -5.31 -0.42
N GLU A 278 25.08 -5.49 0.06
CA GLU A 278 23.87 -5.01 -0.64
C GLU A 278 23.88 -3.49 -0.82
N GLY A 279 24.36 -2.73 0.15
CA GLY A 279 24.52 -1.28 0.04
C GLY A 279 25.50 -0.87 -1.07
N GLN A 280 26.62 -1.59 -1.21
CA GLN A 280 27.57 -1.38 -2.29
C GLN A 280 26.95 -1.71 -3.65
N LEU A 281 26.24 -2.84 -3.75
CA LEU A 281 25.51 -3.20 -4.97
C LEU A 281 24.44 -2.14 -5.31
N ALA A 282 23.67 -1.69 -4.33
CA ALA A 282 22.64 -0.66 -4.52
C ALA A 282 23.22 0.65 -5.06
N ASN A 283 24.41 1.03 -4.59
CA ASN A 283 25.08 2.23 -5.06
C ASN A 283 25.55 2.13 -6.53
N LEU A 284 25.79 0.92 -7.04
CA LEU A 284 26.17 0.68 -8.44
C LEU A 284 24.97 0.63 -9.40
N THR A 285 23.74 0.58 -8.88
CA THR A 285 22.52 0.55 -9.69
C THR A 285 21.99 1.94 -10.01
N ASP A 286 21.30 2.11 -11.13
CA ASP A 286 20.70 3.39 -11.50
C ASP A 286 19.41 3.66 -10.70
N PRO A 287 19.13 4.93 -10.35
CA PRO A 287 17.89 5.30 -9.67
C PRO A 287 16.66 5.10 -10.57
N PRO A 288 15.47 4.82 -10.01
CA PRO A 288 14.25 4.57 -10.80
C PRO A 288 13.86 5.69 -11.76
N GLU A 289 14.19 6.94 -11.44
CA GLU A 289 13.89 8.12 -12.24
C GLU A 289 14.63 8.11 -13.59
N GLU A 290 15.88 7.64 -13.61
CA GLU A 290 16.72 7.57 -14.82
C GLU A 290 16.30 6.42 -15.74
N ARG A 291 15.56 5.44 -15.20
CA ARG A 291 15.13 4.23 -15.89
C ARG A 291 13.71 4.29 -16.47
N ARG A 292 13.05 5.44 -16.40
CA ARG A 292 11.67 5.62 -16.92
C ARG A 292 11.60 5.62 -18.44
N ASP A 293 12.67 6.01 -19.12
CA ASP A 293 12.76 6.02 -20.57
C ASP A 293 13.31 4.67 -21.07
N LEU A 294 12.39 3.78 -21.41
CA LEU A 294 12.72 2.42 -21.85
C LEU A 294 13.62 2.39 -23.10
N LEU A 295 13.55 3.41 -23.96
CA LEU A 295 14.37 3.46 -25.17
C LEU A 295 15.80 3.89 -24.87
N LYS A 296 16.02 4.70 -23.83
CA LYS A 296 17.36 5.10 -23.39
C LYS A 296 18.12 3.96 -22.74
N ILE A 297 17.46 3.13 -21.93
CA ILE A 297 18.07 1.97 -21.28
C ILE A 297 18.14 0.73 -22.18
N TYR A 298 17.56 0.79 -23.38
CA TYR A 298 17.62 -0.31 -24.34
C TYR A 298 18.97 -0.33 -25.06
N HIS A 299 19.84 -1.23 -24.64
CA HIS A 299 21.13 -1.50 -25.26
C HIS A 299 21.18 -2.93 -25.79
N ARG A 300 20.92 -3.10 -27.09
CA ARG A 300 21.04 -4.40 -27.75
C ARG A 300 22.49 -4.67 -28.11
N THR A 301 23.01 -5.79 -27.67
CA THR A 301 24.38 -6.25 -27.92
C THR A 301 24.40 -7.75 -28.19
N THR A 302 25.51 -8.27 -28.71
CA THR A 302 25.76 -9.71 -28.83
C THR A 302 26.42 -10.26 -27.56
N ILE A 303 26.30 -11.56 -27.28
CA ILE A 303 26.98 -12.19 -26.13
C ILE A 303 28.50 -12.01 -26.24
N GLY A 304 29.06 -12.06 -27.45
CA GLY A 304 30.50 -11.88 -27.67
C GLY A 304 30.99 -10.46 -27.42
N GLU A 305 30.14 -9.44 -27.55
CA GLU A 305 30.45 -8.05 -27.18
C GLU A 305 30.29 -7.82 -25.67
N LEU A 306 29.28 -8.43 -25.05
CA LEU A 306 29.07 -8.36 -23.61
C LEU A 306 30.20 -9.01 -22.79
N GLN A 307 30.84 -10.04 -23.34
CA GLN A 307 31.94 -10.77 -22.67
C GLN A 307 33.26 -9.98 -22.62
N LYS A 308 33.41 -8.94 -23.46
CA LYS A 308 34.62 -8.11 -23.55
C LYS A 308 34.58 -6.98 -22.53
#